data_AF-A0A7J9EB98-F1
#
_entry.id   AF-A0A7J9EB98-F1
#
_cell.length_a   1.000
_cell.length_b   1.000
_cell.length_c   1.000
_cell.angle_alpha   90.00
_cell.angle_beta   90.00
_cell.angle_gamma   90.00
#
_symmetry.space_group_name_H-M   'P 1'
#
loop_
_entity.id
_entity.type
_entity.pdbx_description
1 polymer ?
#
loop_
_entity_poly.entity_id
_entity_poly.type
_entity_poly.pdbx_seq_one_letter_code
_entity_poly.pdbx_strand_id
1 'polypeptide(L)'
;MIETLFVAKTPNPKPKQATPRSVLPSPNQDNRVLDPKKAQNIAILLRALNVTVEEVCEALLEGNADTLGTELLESLLKMAPTKEEERKLKDYKDDSPVKLGPAEKFLKAVLDIPFAFKRVDAMLYMANFESEVEYLKKSFQTLENACEELRTSRMFLKLLEAVLKTGNRMNVGTNRGDAHAFKLDTLLKLVDVKGADGKTTLLHFVVQEIIRTEGARLSDADQTQSSTVNEDARCRKLGLQVVSSLSSELTNVKKAAAMDSEVLNSDVLKLSRGIENISDVLRLNEKMASDESLEKFSESMNKFMKMAEEEIIRIQAHESVALSLVKEITEYFHGNSTKEEAHPFRIFMVVRDFLTVLERVCKEVGMINERTVVSSAHKFPVPVNPMMQPVFPVPVNPMMSQAFAGFQGRLRYGSGSDDETASP
;
A
#
# COMPACT_ATOMS: atom_id res chain seq x y z
N MET A 1 21.57 33.86 -36.96
CA MET A 1 21.72 32.42 -37.32
C MET A 1 20.79 31.50 -36.50
N ILE A 2 19.68 32.01 -35.96
CA ILE A 2 18.58 31.21 -35.38
C ILE A 2 17.26 31.47 -36.12
N GLU A 3 17.12 32.68 -36.68
CA GLU A 3 16.00 33.10 -37.53
C GLU A 3 15.91 32.30 -38.82
N THR A 4 17.01 31.72 -39.34
CA THR A 4 17.00 30.80 -40.49
C THR A 4 16.38 29.44 -40.19
N LEU A 5 16.29 29.04 -38.91
CA LEU A 5 15.74 27.74 -38.50
C LEU A 5 14.24 27.80 -38.18
N PHE A 6 13.67 29.00 -37.98
CA PHE A 6 12.30 29.20 -37.51
C PHE A 6 11.49 30.21 -38.35
N VAL A 7 11.65 30.19 -39.68
CA VAL A 7 10.79 31.01 -40.57
C VAL A 7 9.49 30.27 -40.89
N ALA A 8 8.36 30.82 -40.44
CA ALA A 8 7.05 30.44 -40.93
C ALA A 8 6.87 30.95 -42.38
N LYS A 9 7.00 30.05 -43.37
CA LYS A 9 6.67 30.39 -44.76
C LYS A 9 5.15 30.43 -44.94
N THR A 10 4.58 31.63 -44.99
CA THR A 10 3.21 31.83 -45.47
C THR A 10 3.12 31.57 -46.97
N PRO A 11 2.18 30.75 -47.47
CA PRO A 11 2.07 30.50 -48.90
C PRO A 11 1.54 31.74 -49.64
N ASN A 12 2.24 32.17 -50.69
CA ASN A 12 1.79 33.21 -51.61
C ASN A 12 0.45 32.82 -52.27
N PRO A 13 -0.51 33.75 -52.41
CA PRO A 13 -1.75 33.48 -53.12
C PRO A 13 -1.48 33.35 -54.63
N LYS A 14 -1.76 32.16 -55.19
CA LYS A 14 -1.69 31.96 -56.65
C LYS A 14 -2.85 32.68 -57.35
N PRO A 15 -2.65 33.23 -58.57
CA PRO A 15 -3.72 33.86 -59.33
C PRO A 15 -4.73 32.79 -59.77
N LYS A 16 -6.02 33.11 -59.64
CA LYS A 16 -7.13 32.32 -60.19
C LYS A 16 -7.01 32.28 -61.72
N GLN A 17 -6.70 31.11 -62.27
CA GLN A 17 -7.07 30.78 -63.65
C GLN A 17 -8.08 29.64 -63.63
N ALA A 18 -9.22 29.91 -64.24
CA ALA A 18 -10.29 28.97 -64.50
C ALA A 18 -9.89 28.08 -65.69
N THR A 19 -9.57 26.82 -65.43
CA THR A 19 -9.67 25.72 -66.40
C THR A 19 -10.10 24.45 -65.65
N PRO A 20 -10.98 23.59 -66.22
CA PRO A 20 -11.44 22.41 -65.54
C PRO A 20 -10.32 21.36 -65.55
N ARG A 21 -9.62 21.21 -64.44
CA ARG A 21 -8.72 20.07 -64.22
C ARG A 21 -9.59 18.85 -63.95
N SER A 22 -9.37 17.80 -64.75
CA SER A 22 -9.96 16.49 -64.52
C SER A 22 -9.70 16.06 -63.07
N VAL A 23 -10.75 15.55 -62.45
CA VAL A 23 -10.66 14.83 -61.18
C VAL A 23 -9.82 13.58 -61.46
N LEU A 24 -8.53 13.65 -61.17
CA LEU A 24 -7.76 12.44 -60.90
C LEU A 24 -8.39 11.80 -59.66
N PRO A 25 -8.82 10.54 -59.71
CA PRO A 25 -9.32 9.85 -58.53
C PRO A 25 -8.24 9.88 -57.46
N SER A 26 -8.60 10.25 -56.23
CA SER A 26 -7.74 9.98 -55.07
C SER A 26 -7.36 8.49 -55.10
N PRO A 27 -6.09 8.11 -54.86
CA PRO A 27 -5.73 6.70 -54.86
C PRO A 27 -6.52 6.00 -53.75
N ASN A 28 -7.50 5.21 -54.19
CA ASN A 28 -8.38 4.26 -53.52
C ASN A 28 -8.19 4.14 -52.01
N GLN A 29 -9.11 4.74 -51.25
CA GLN A 29 -9.31 4.37 -49.83
C GLN A 29 -9.81 2.92 -49.68
N ASP A 30 -10.40 2.34 -50.74
CA ASP A 30 -10.97 0.99 -50.73
C ASP A 30 -9.95 -0.17 -50.88
N ASN A 31 -8.66 0.12 -51.03
CA ASN A 31 -7.63 -0.88 -51.34
C ASN A 31 -6.56 -1.06 -50.24
N ARG A 32 -6.75 -0.52 -49.04
CA ARG A 32 -5.81 -0.73 -47.93
C ARG A 32 -6.25 -1.90 -47.07
N VAL A 33 -5.33 -2.81 -46.74
CA VAL A 33 -5.63 -4.01 -45.96
C VAL A 33 -5.81 -3.63 -44.49
N LEU A 34 -4.98 -2.71 -43.99
CA LEU A 34 -5.07 -2.18 -42.64
C LEU A 34 -5.80 -0.84 -42.58
N ASP A 35 -6.48 -0.60 -41.46
CA ASP A 35 -6.98 0.74 -41.12
C ASP A 35 -5.83 1.78 -41.10
N PRO A 36 -6.02 2.99 -41.66
CA PRO A 36 -4.98 4.01 -41.72
C PRO A 36 -4.38 4.41 -40.36
N LYS A 37 -5.15 4.40 -39.28
CA LYS A 37 -4.66 4.72 -37.93
C LYS A 37 -3.80 3.58 -37.40
N LYS A 38 -4.21 2.33 -37.60
CA LYS A 38 -3.40 1.15 -37.24
C LYS A 38 -2.08 1.11 -38.02
N ALA A 39 -2.13 1.31 -39.34
CA ALA A 39 -0.94 1.36 -40.19
C ALA A 39 0.02 2.49 -39.78
N GLN A 40 -0.51 3.66 -39.42
CA GLN A 40 0.28 4.78 -38.91
C GLN A 40 0.94 4.46 -37.56
N ASN A 41 0.22 3.83 -36.63
CA ASN A 41 0.78 3.44 -35.33
C ASN A 41 1.92 2.42 -35.50
N ILE A 42 1.75 1.43 -36.38
CA ILE A 42 2.80 0.46 -36.72
C ILE A 42 4.01 1.18 -37.33
N ALA A 43 3.80 2.09 -38.28
CA ALA A 43 4.89 2.83 -38.92
C ALA A 43 5.66 3.74 -37.94
N ILE A 44 4.96 4.35 -36.98
CA ILE A 44 5.60 5.15 -35.92
C ILE A 44 6.46 4.25 -35.03
N LEU A 45 5.93 3.10 -34.60
CA LEU A 45 6.68 2.17 -33.76
C LEU A 45 7.92 1.66 -34.50
N LEU A 46 7.78 1.18 -35.74
CA LEU A 46 8.91 0.69 -36.55
C LEU A 46 10.01 1.76 -36.73
N ARG A 47 9.66 3.04 -36.68
CA ARG A 47 10.64 4.15 -36.73
C ARG A 47 11.23 4.48 -35.35
N ALA A 48 10.46 4.29 -34.29
CA ALA A 48 10.91 4.52 -32.92
C ALA A 48 11.84 3.41 -32.42
N LEU A 49 11.66 2.20 -32.95
CA LEU A 49 12.49 1.04 -32.67
C LEU A 49 13.73 1.04 -33.56
N ASN A 50 14.88 0.77 -32.98
CA ASN A 50 16.12 0.49 -33.71
C ASN A 50 16.24 -1.00 -34.09
N VAL A 51 15.12 -1.70 -34.28
CA VAL A 51 15.07 -3.14 -34.59
C VAL A 51 14.52 -3.32 -36.00
N THR A 52 15.22 -4.11 -36.80
CA THR A 52 14.86 -4.47 -38.18
C THR A 52 13.74 -5.51 -38.21
N VAL A 53 13.08 -5.65 -39.36
CA VAL A 53 12.01 -6.65 -39.54
C VAL A 53 12.58 -8.06 -39.40
N GLU A 54 13.78 -8.25 -39.92
CA GLU A 54 14.54 -9.49 -39.88
C GLU A 54 14.87 -9.91 -38.45
N GLU A 55 15.37 -8.98 -37.62
CA GLU A 55 15.65 -9.23 -36.19
C GLU A 55 14.37 -9.59 -35.42
N VAL A 56 13.24 -8.95 -35.71
CA VAL A 56 11.95 -9.33 -35.11
C VAL A 56 11.56 -10.74 -35.50
N CYS A 57 11.68 -11.10 -36.78
CA CYS A 57 11.31 -12.42 -37.26
C CYS A 57 12.21 -13.50 -36.68
N GLU A 58 13.52 -13.27 -36.65
CA GLU A 58 14.51 -14.19 -36.06
C GLU A 58 14.24 -14.38 -34.57
N ALA A 59 14.03 -13.31 -33.80
CA ALA A 59 13.74 -13.41 -32.38
C ALA A 59 12.45 -14.21 -32.09
N LEU A 60 11.42 -14.08 -32.93
CA LEU A 60 10.18 -14.87 -32.81
C LEU A 60 10.36 -16.34 -33.19
N LEU A 61 11.24 -16.62 -34.14
CA LEU A 61 11.59 -17.99 -34.53
C LEU A 61 12.44 -18.68 -33.47
N GLU A 62 13.37 -17.97 -32.83
CA GLU A 62 14.25 -18.53 -31.80
C GLU A 62 13.64 -18.48 -30.39
N GLY A 63 12.59 -17.67 -30.19
CA GLY A 63 12.00 -17.44 -28.87
C GLY A 63 12.90 -16.63 -27.95
N ASN A 64 13.64 -15.67 -28.50
CA ASN A 64 14.56 -14.80 -27.75
C ASN A 64 13.85 -13.50 -27.33
N ALA A 65 13.31 -13.49 -26.10
CA ALA A 65 12.59 -12.32 -25.59
C ALA A 65 13.51 -11.12 -25.28
N ASP A 66 14.77 -11.37 -24.92
CA ASP A 66 15.73 -10.34 -24.52
C ASP A 66 16.09 -9.41 -25.69
N THR A 67 16.16 -9.95 -26.92
CA THR A 67 16.42 -9.17 -28.13
C THR A 67 15.34 -8.12 -28.39
N LEU A 68 14.08 -8.43 -28.09
CA LEU A 68 12.96 -7.54 -28.36
C LEU A 68 12.64 -6.64 -27.16
N GLY A 69 12.72 -7.19 -25.95
CA GLY A 69 12.35 -6.50 -24.71
C GLY A 69 10.83 -6.33 -24.54
N THR A 70 10.43 -6.08 -23.30
CA THR A 70 9.01 -5.99 -22.89
C THR A 70 8.21 -4.95 -23.69
N GLU A 71 8.74 -3.73 -23.82
CA GLU A 71 8.01 -2.62 -24.48
C GLU A 71 7.68 -2.93 -25.95
N LEU A 72 8.61 -3.57 -26.65
CA LEU A 72 8.41 -3.99 -28.02
C LEU A 72 7.40 -5.13 -28.11
N LEU A 73 7.55 -6.17 -27.29
CA LEU A 73 6.63 -7.30 -27.26
C LEU A 73 5.18 -6.88 -26.98
N GLU A 74 4.97 -5.96 -26.02
CA GLU A 74 3.66 -5.36 -25.77
C GLU A 74 3.12 -4.60 -26.98
N SER A 75 3.99 -3.84 -27.66
CA SER A 75 3.59 -3.06 -28.82
C SER A 75 3.24 -3.96 -30.01
N LEU A 76 3.99 -5.05 -30.21
CA LEU A 76 3.70 -6.08 -31.22
C LEU A 76 2.35 -6.76 -30.94
N LEU A 77 2.02 -7.08 -29.69
CA LEU A 77 0.71 -7.63 -29.34
C LEU A 77 -0.43 -6.67 -29.67
N LYS A 78 -0.28 -5.38 -29.37
CA LYS A 78 -1.26 -4.33 -29.72
C LYS A 78 -1.45 -4.18 -31.23
N MET A 79 -0.48 -4.65 -32.04
CA MET A 79 -0.51 -4.61 -33.50
C MET A 79 -1.16 -5.81 -34.15
N ALA A 80 -1.54 -6.84 -33.37
CA ALA A 80 -2.12 -8.07 -33.89
C ALA A 80 -3.23 -7.79 -34.92
N PRO A 81 -3.14 -8.32 -36.15
CA PRO A 81 -4.16 -8.16 -37.17
C PRO A 81 -5.46 -8.85 -36.73
N THR A 82 -6.59 -8.30 -37.15
CA THR A 82 -7.86 -9.02 -37.04
C THR A 82 -7.83 -10.24 -37.96
N LYS A 83 -8.70 -11.23 -37.71
CA LYS A 83 -8.78 -12.44 -38.56
C LYS A 83 -9.04 -12.12 -40.04
N GLU A 84 -9.75 -11.03 -40.32
CA GLU A 84 -10.01 -10.57 -41.69
C GLU A 84 -8.76 -9.94 -42.31
N GLU A 85 -8.07 -9.07 -41.57
CA GLU A 85 -6.80 -8.46 -42.00
C GLU A 85 -5.73 -9.54 -42.24
N GLU A 86 -5.62 -10.52 -41.35
CA GLU A 86 -4.68 -11.65 -41.48
C GLU A 86 -4.92 -12.43 -42.78
N ARG A 87 -6.18 -12.80 -43.08
CA ARG A 87 -6.52 -13.49 -44.33
C ARG A 87 -6.12 -12.65 -45.55
N LYS A 88 -6.46 -11.37 -45.56
CA LYS A 88 -6.12 -10.45 -46.67
C LYS A 88 -4.61 -10.31 -46.88
N LEU A 89 -3.82 -10.26 -45.79
CA LEU A 89 -2.35 -10.18 -45.86
C LEU A 89 -1.70 -11.49 -46.32
N LYS A 90 -2.26 -12.64 -45.91
CA LYS A 90 -1.78 -13.97 -46.33
C LYS A 90 -2.08 -14.27 -47.79
N ASP A 91 -3.27 -13.90 -48.26
CA ASP A 91 -3.71 -14.12 -49.65
C ASP A 91 -3.12 -13.11 -50.65
N TYR A 92 -2.45 -12.05 -50.15
CA TYR A 92 -1.82 -11.03 -50.98
C TYR A 92 -0.65 -11.62 -51.80
N LYS A 93 -0.70 -11.42 -53.12
CA LYS A 93 0.37 -11.81 -54.07
C LYS A 93 1.18 -10.59 -54.50
N ASP A 94 2.50 -10.74 -54.65
CA ASP A 94 3.41 -9.65 -55.00
C ASP A 94 3.14 -9.01 -56.37
N ASP A 95 2.50 -9.74 -57.28
CA ASP A 95 2.06 -9.25 -58.61
C ASP A 95 0.77 -8.41 -58.55
N SER A 96 0.24 -8.14 -57.35
CA SER A 96 -0.97 -7.33 -57.17
C SER A 96 -0.75 -5.88 -57.65
N PRO A 97 -1.74 -5.27 -58.33
CA PRO A 97 -1.65 -3.87 -58.77
C PRO A 97 -1.57 -2.88 -57.60
N VAL A 98 -1.90 -3.30 -56.38
CA VAL A 98 -1.91 -2.48 -55.17
C VAL A 98 -0.71 -2.84 -54.30
N LYS A 99 0.32 -2.00 -54.24
CA LYS A 99 1.49 -2.26 -53.40
C LYS A 99 1.19 -2.06 -51.91
N LEU A 100 1.59 -3.04 -51.09
CA LEU A 100 1.54 -2.93 -49.63
C LEU A 100 2.42 -1.79 -49.09
N GLY A 101 1.90 -1.08 -48.09
CA GLY A 101 2.65 -0.09 -47.31
C GLY A 101 3.67 -0.75 -46.35
N PRO A 102 4.59 0.02 -45.74
CA PRO A 102 5.60 -0.51 -44.82
C PRO A 102 5.03 -1.33 -43.65
N ALA A 103 3.93 -0.86 -43.05
CA ALA A 103 3.25 -1.55 -41.94
C ALA A 103 2.63 -2.89 -42.37
N GLU A 104 2.03 -2.94 -43.57
CA GLU A 104 1.43 -4.15 -44.12
C GLU A 104 2.51 -5.18 -44.50
N LYS A 105 3.64 -4.73 -45.08
CA LYS A 105 4.79 -5.59 -45.35
C LYS A 105 5.38 -6.19 -44.08
N PHE A 106 5.52 -5.37 -43.03
CA PHE A 106 5.98 -5.83 -41.73
C PHE A 106 5.05 -6.91 -41.15
N LEU A 107 3.74 -6.63 -41.06
CA LEU A 107 2.78 -7.60 -40.54
C LEU A 107 2.70 -8.86 -41.40
N LYS A 108 2.84 -8.74 -42.73
CA LYS A 108 2.90 -9.90 -43.62
C LYS A 108 4.10 -10.80 -43.28
N ALA A 109 5.30 -10.23 -43.14
CA ALA A 109 6.50 -10.99 -42.77
C ALA A 109 6.36 -11.68 -41.40
N VAL A 110 5.80 -10.98 -40.41
CA VAL A 110 5.52 -11.56 -39.08
C VAL A 110 4.47 -12.69 -39.17
N LEU A 111 3.43 -12.54 -40.01
CA LEU A 111 2.37 -13.55 -40.17
C LEU A 111 2.82 -14.82 -40.90
N ASP A 112 3.94 -14.77 -41.63
CA ASP A 112 4.55 -15.96 -42.22
C ASP A 112 5.15 -16.88 -41.14
N ILE A 113 5.39 -16.36 -39.93
CA ILE A 113 5.81 -17.13 -38.76
C ILE A 113 4.59 -17.86 -38.15
N PRO A 114 4.66 -19.19 -37.96
CA PRO A 114 3.57 -19.95 -37.34
C PRO A 114 3.22 -19.43 -35.95
N PHE A 115 1.94 -19.06 -35.79
CA PHE A 115 1.38 -18.56 -34.53
C PHE A 115 2.13 -17.35 -33.94
N ALA A 116 2.69 -16.47 -34.78
CA ALA A 116 3.53 -15.34 -34.39
C ALA A 116 3.05 -14.58 -33.14
N PHE A 117 1.78 -14.13 -33.11
CA PHE A 117 1.27 -13.36 -31.96
C PHE A 117 1.09 -14.18 -30.68
N LYS A 118 0.91 -15.51 -30.78
CA LYS A 118 0.95 -16.39 -29.60
C LYS A 118 2.39 -16.56 -29.09
N ARG A 119 3.38 -16.55 -29.99
CA ARG A 119 4.81 -16.54 -29.61
C ARG A 119 5.20 -15.23 -28.94
N VAL A 120 4.72 -14.09 -29.47
CA VAL A 120 4.92 -12.77 -28.83
C VAL A 120 4.35 -12.77 -27.42
N ASP A 121 3.13 -13.32 -27.22
CA ASP A 121 2.50 -13.43 -25.90
C ASP A 121 3.31 -14.29 -24.92
N ALA A 122 3.77 -15.47 -25.37
CA ALA A 122 4.65 -16.34 -24.60
C ALA A 122 5.98 -15.66 -24.22
N MET A 123 6.59 -14.95 -25.17
CA MET A 123 7.85 -14.22 -24.94
C MET A 123 7.65 -13.02 -24.02
N LEU A 124 6.51 -12.33 -24.10
CA LEU A 124 6.19 -11.23 -23.18
C LEU A 124 6.06 -11.74 -21.75
N TYR A 125 5.35 -12.85 -21.55
CA TYR A 125 5.26 -13.50 -20.24
C TYR A 125 6.66 -13.86 -19.71
N MET A 126 7.50 -14.47 -20.56
CA MET A 126 8.88 -14.80 -20.20
C MET A 126 9.70 -13.56 -19.77
N ALA A 127 9.58 -12.46 -20.51
CA ALA A 127 10.28 -11.21 -20.20
C ALA A 127 9.83 -10.57 -18.86
N ASN A 128 8.54 -10.71 -18.51
CA ASN A 128 7.98 -10.12 -17.29
C ASN A 128 8.11 -11.01 -16.06
N PHE A 129 8.28 -12.32 -16.25
CA PHE A 129 8.23 -13.32 -15.19
C PHE A 129 9.10 -13.00 -13.97
N GLU A 130 10.37 -12.65 -14.17
CA GLU A 130 11.30 -12.38 -13.06
C GLU A 130 10.82 -11.17 -12.23
N SER A 131 10.30 -10.14 -12.89
CA SER A 131 9.80 -8.95 -12.21
C SER A 131 8.54 -9.22 -11.39
N GLU A 132 7.65 -10.07 -11.90
CA GLU A 132 6.43 -10.50 -11.19
C GLU A 132 6.78 -11.39 -9.99
N VAL A 133 7.71 -12.34 -10.16
CA VAL A 133 8.23 -13.19 -9.09
C VAL A 133 8.87 -12.35 -7.98
N GLU A 134 9.73 -11.40 -8.33
CA GLU A 134 10.39 -10.53 -7.36
C GLU A 134 9.40 -9.61 -6.62
N TYR A 135 8.37 -9.11 -7.32
CA TYR A 135 7.28 -8.38 -6.70
C TYR A 135 6.53 -9.23 -5.66
N LEU A 136 6.20 -10.48 -6.00
CA LEU A 136 5.51 -11.40 -5.11
C LEU A 136 6.39 -11.78 -3.90
N LYS A 137 7.69 -12.07 -4.10
CA LYS A 137 8.64 -12.32 -2.99
C LYS A 137 8.66 -11.18 -2.00
N LYS A 138 8.81 -9.93 -2.48
CA LYS A 138 8.82 -8.74 -1.62
C LYS A 138 7.49 -8.52 -0.90
N SER A 139 6.39 -8.81 -1.58
CA SER A 139 5.04 -8.71 -1.04
C SER A 139 4.85 -9.68 0.14
N PHE A 140 5.19 -10.95 -0.04
CA PHE A 140 5.11 -11.95 1.04
C PHE A 140 6.08 -11.64 2.19
N GLN A 141 7.32 -11.27 1.90
CA GLN A 141 8.28 -10.85 2.93
C GLN A 141 7.78 -9.65 3.74
N THR A 142 7.07 -8.72 3.10
CA THR A 142 6.46 -7.57 3.79
C THR A 142 5.38 -8.03 4.77
N LEU A 143 4.56 -9.03 4.41
CA LEU A 143 3.57 -9.61 5.31
C LEU A 143 4.24 -10.31 6.50
N GLU A 144 5.28 -11.11 6.26
CA GLU A 144 6.03 -11.78 7.33
C GLU A 144 6.64 -10.77 8.32
N ASN A 145 7.30 -9.74 7.79
CA ASN A 145 7.88 -8.67 8.60
C ASN A 145 6.81 -7.89 9.36
N ALA A 146 5.64 -7.64 8.76
CA ALA A 146 4.53 -6.98 9.44
C ALA A 146 3.99 -7.82 10.60
N CYS A 147 3.88 -9.13 10.43
CA CYS A 147 3.51 -10.05 11.51
C CYS A 147 4.51 -10.01 12.66
N GLU A 148 5.81 -10.05 12.35
CA GLU A 148 6.88 -10.00 13.34
C GLU A 148 6.95 -8.65 14.07
N GLU A 149 6.79 -7.55 13.35
CA GLU A 149 6.70 -6.18 13.89
C GLU A 149 5.56 -6.09 14.93
N LEU A 150 4.37 -6.60 14.62
CA LEU A 150 3.25 -6.62 15.57
C LEU A 150 3.50 -7.51 16.78
N ARG A 151 4.13 -8.67 16.57
CA ARG A 151 4.38 -9.66 17.63
C ARG A 151 5.45 -9.19 18.60
N THR A 152 6.46 -8.46 18.14
CA THR A 152 7.67 -8.15 18.93
C THR A 152 7.82 -6.68 19.32
N SER A 153 7.03 -5.76 18.74
CA SER A 153 7.12 -4.34 19.11
C SER A 153 6.74 -4.13 20.58
N ARG A 154 7.77 -3.94 21.41
CA ARG A 154 7.62 -3.64 22.85
C ARG A 154 6.72 -2.44 23.09
N MET A 155 6.88 -1.39 22.28
CA MET A 155 6.12 -0.16 22.47
C MET A 155 4.64 -0.34 22.08
N PHE A 156 4.36 -1.11 21.02
CA PHE A 156 2.98 -1.47 20.67
C PHE A 156 2.31 -2.26 21.80
N LEU A 157 2.94 -3.33 22.30
CA LEU A 157 2.41 -4.14 23.39
C LEU A 157 2.21 -3.34 24.68
N LYS A 158 3.16 -2.45 25.02
CA LYS A 158 3.04 -1.55 26.17
C LYS A 158 1.87 -0.56 26.02
N LEU A 159 1.61 -0.08 24.80
CA LEU A 159 0.45 0.76 24.53
C LEU A 159 -0.85 -0.01 24.74
N LEU A 160 -0.96 -1.24 24.23
CA LEU A 160 -2.14 -2.09 24.46
C LEU A 160 -2.37 -2.33 25.95
N GLU A 161 -1.31 -2.63 26.71
CA GLU A 161 -1.38 -2.80 28.16
C GLU A 161 -1.86 -1.54 28.88
N ALA A 162 -1.33 -0.36 28.49
CA ALA A 162 -1.74 0.91 29.06
C ALA A 162 -3.22 1.22 28.78
N VAL A 163 -3.70 0.92 27.57
CA VAL A 163 -5.11 1.04 27.18
C VAL A 163 -5.97 0.11 28.03
N LEU A 164 -5.58 -1.17 28.18
CA LEU A 164 -6.33 -2.14 28.99
C LEU A 164 -6.44 -1.70 30.45
N LYS A 165 -5.31 -1.32 31.06
CA LYS A 165 -5.26 -0.84 32.46
C LYS A 165 -6.12 0.41 32.65
N THR A 166 -6.02 1.37 31.75
CA THR A 166 -6.80 2.61 31.82
C THR A 166 -8.29 2.33 31.64
N GLY A 167 -8.65 1.49 30.66
CA GLY A 167 -10.03 1.07 30.42
C GLY A 167 -10.63 0.35 31.63
N ASN A 168 -9.92 -0.59 32.23
CA ASN A 168 -10.36 -1.29 33.43
C ASN A 168 -10.56 -0.34 34.61
N ARG A 169 -9.64 0.62 34.80
CA ARG A 169 -9.75 1.63 35.86
C ARG A 169 -10.97 2.53 35.67
N MET A 170 -11.28 2.92 34.44
CA MET A 170 -12.45 3.75 34.13
C MET A 170 -13.78 3.00 34.25
N ASN A 171 -13.78 1.68 34.00
CA ASN A 171 -14.98 0.86 33.97
C ASN A 171 -15.21 0.05 35.27
N VAL A 172 -14.50 0.38 36.36
CA VAL A 172 -14.72 -0.24 37.68
C VAL A 172 -16.20 -0.13 38.08
N GLY A 173 -16.80 -1.25 38.48
CA GLY A 173 -18.21 -1.32 38.86
C GLY A 173 -19.19 -1.40 37.69
N THR A 174 -18.70 -1.52 36.45
CA THR A 174 -19.52 -1.79 35.26
C THR A 174 -19.22 -3.18 34.71
N ASN A 175 -20.07 -3.68 33.81
CA ASN A 175 -19.83 -4.94 33.09
C ASN A 175 -18.65 -4.89 32.09
N ARG A 176 -18.01 -3.73 31.93
CA ARG A 176 -16.81 -3.53 31.11
C ARG A 176 -15.52 -3.41 31.93
N GLY A 177 -15.62 -3.48 33.26
CA GLY A 177 -14.47 -3.53 34.16
C GLY A 177 -13.85 -4.92 34.22
N ASP A 178 -12.63 -5.01 34.76
CA ASP A 178 -11.88 -6.27 34.94
C ASP A 178 -11.73 -7.13 33.66
N ALA A 179 -11.66 -6.46 32.51
CA ALA A 179 -11.42 -7.11 31.24
C ALA A 179 -9.98 -7.64 31.18
N HIS A 180 -9.81 -8.79 30.55
CA HIS A 180 -8.49 -9.39 30.32
C HIS A 180 -7.91 -9.03 28.94
N ALA A 181 -8.78 -8.62 28.01
CA ALA A 181 -8.42 -8.24 26.65
C ALA A 181 -9.48 -7.29 26.07
N PHE A 182 -9.15 -6.63 24.98
CA PHE A 182 -10.07 -5.83 24.17
C PHE A 182 -9.78 -6.04 22.69
N LYS A 183 -10.78 -5.82 21.82
CA LYS A 183 -10.59 -5.90 20.37
C LYS A 183 -9.76 -4.73 19.87
N LEU A 184 -8.83 -4.96 18.94
CA LEU A 184 -7.97 -3.90 18.39
C LEU A 184 -8.74 -2.71 17.80
N ASP A 185 -9.94 -2.90 17.24
CA ASP A 185 -10.79 -1.79 16.76
C ASP A 185 -11.11 -0.75 17.86
N THR A 186 -11.02 -1.13 19.14
CA THR A 186 -11.22 -0.23 20.28
C THR A 186 -10.19 0.89 20.30
N LEU A 187 -8.98 0.67 19.77
CA LEU A 187 -7.94 1.68 19.69
C LEU A 187 -8.40 2.93 18.92
N LEU A 188 -9.20 2.74 17.87
CA LEU A 188 -9.74 3.82 17.05
C LEU A 188 -10.79 4.65 17.80
N LYS A 189 -11.41 4.09 18.85
CA LYS A 189 -12.45 4.75 19.65
C LYS A 189 -11.89 5.59 20.79
N LEU A 190 -10.60 5.48 21.09
CA LEU A 190 -9.96 6.19 22.20
C LEU A 190 -9.95 7.71 22.02
N VAL A 191 -10.11 8.20 20.79
CA VAL A 191 -10.24 9.64 20.50
C VAL A 191 -11.65 10.17 20.69
N ASP A 192 -12.65 9.30 20.76
CA ASP A 192 -14.05 9.71 20.93
C ASP A 192 -14.40 9.92 22.41
N VAL A 193 -13.66 9.26 23.31
CA VAL A 193 -13.83 9.41 24.76
C VAL A 193 -13.08 10.67 25.20
N LYS A 194 -13.84 11.71 25.58
CA LYS A 194 -13.30 13.02 25.97
C LYS A 194 -13.40 13.26 27.47
N GLY A 195 -12.42 13.98 28.01
CA GLY A 195 -12.44 14.50 29.38
C GLY A 195 -13.44 15.64 29.56
N ALA A 196 -13.56 16.12 30.79
CA ALA A 196 -14.49 17.21 31.16
C ALA A 196 -14.21 18.53 30.43
N ASP A 197 -12.98 18.73 29.94
CA ASP A 197 -12.59 19.90 29.14
C ASP A 197 -13.09 19.85 27.69
N GLY A 198 -13.67 18.72 27.25
CA GLY A 198 -14.13 18.49 25.88
C GLY A 198 -13.02 18.47 24.81
N LYS A 199 -11.75 18.55 25.23
CA LYS A 199 -10.57 18.70 24.35
C LYS A 199 -9.63 17.51 24.49
N THR A 200 -9.31 17.12 25.72
CA THR A 200 -8.39 16.02 26.00
C THR A 200 -9.11 14.69 25.83
N THR A 201 -8.61 13.83 24.95
CA THR A 201 -9.18 12.49 24.74
C THR A 201 -8.52 11.44 25.64
N LEU A 202 -9.13 10.27 25.75
CA LEU A 202 -8.54 9.14 26.48
C LEU A 202 -7.17 8.75 25.89
N LEU A 203 -7.02 8.83 24.56
CA LEU A 203 -5.73 8.56 23.92
C LEU A 203 -4.66 9.57 24.33
N HIS A 204 -4.99 10.85 24.50
CA HIS A 204 -4.04 11.86 25.01
C HIS A 204 -3.52 11.47 26.39
N PHE A 205 -4.43 11.06 27.29
CA PHE A 205 -4.07 10.63 28.63
C PHE A 205 -3.16 9.40 28.63
N VAL A 206 -3.51 8.37 27.84
CA VAL A 206 -2.69 7.16 27.71
C VAL A 206 -1.30 7.49 27.18
N VAL A 207 -1.21 8.33 26.13
CA VAL A 207 0.08 8.76 25.56
C VAL A 207 0.91 9.53 26.57
N GLN A 208 0.33 10.47 27.32
CA GLN A 208 1.03 11.21 28.37
C GLN A 208 1.58 10.30 29.47
N GLU A 209 0.82 9.27 29.86
CA GLU A 209 1.26 8.31 30.86
C GLU A 209 2.42 7.43 30.36
N ILE A 210 2.37 6.99 29.10
CA ILE A 210 3.49 6.26 28.48
C ILE A 210 4.72 7.15 28.38
N ILE A 211 4.58 8.42 27.96
CA ILE A 211 5.66 9.40 27.90
C ILE A 211 6.33 9.56 29.27
N ARG A 212 5.53 9.69 30.33
CA ARG A 212 6.05 9.81 31.70
C ARG A 212 6.84 8.57 32.13
N THR A 213 6.31 7.38 31.87
CA THR A 213 6.97 6.12 32.31
C THR A 213 8.22 5.80 31.49
N GLU A 214 8.21 5.99 30.17
CA GLU A 214 9.39 5.76 29.32
C GLU A 214 10.45 6.85 29.50
N GLY A 215 10.03 8.09 29.68
CA GLY A 215 10.91 9.20 30.00
C GLY A 215 11.70 8.95 31.28
N ALA A 216 11.02 8.53 32.36
CA ALA A 216 11.68 8.23 33.64
C ALA A 216 12.69 7.09 33.50
N ARG A 217 12.29 5.99 32.82
CA ARG A 217 13.17 4.85 32.54
C ARG A 217 14.46 5.24 31.80
N LEU A 218 14.37 6.19 30.87
CA LEU A 218 15.53 6.66 30.11
C LEU A 218 16.35 7.71 30.86
N SER A 219 15.72 8.51 31.72
CA SER A 219 16.40 9.51 32.56
C SER A 219 17.26 8.85 33.65
N ASP A 220 16.78 7.76 34.26
CA ASP A 220 17.49 7.03 35.31
C ASP A 220 18.76 6.31 34.81
N ALA A 221 18.84 6.05 33.51
CA ALA A 221 20.01 5.43 32.87
C ALA A 221 21.18 6.42 32.66
N ASP A 222 20.93 7.72 32.77
CA ASP A 222 21.85 8.78 32.34
C ASP A 222 22.10 9.75 33.52
N GLN A 223 22.68 9.22 34.61
CA GLN A 223 22.97 10.01 35.82
C GLN A 223 24.09 11.03 35.56
N THR A 224 23.72 12.27 35.26
CA THR A 224 24.59 13.43 35.49
C THR A 224 23.77 14.57 36.06
N GLN A 225 24.21 15.09 37.21
CA GLN A 225 23.48 16.02 38.05
C GLN A 225 23.05 17.31 37.30
N SER A 226 21.74 17.55 37.20
CA SER A 226 21.20 18.88 36.84
C SER A 226 19.81 19.12 37.44
N SER A 227 19.45 20.40 37.52
CA SER A 227 18.28 20.97 38.20
C SER A 227 16.94 20.30 37.85
N THR A 228 16.09 20.12 38.87
CA THR A 228 14.79 19.41 38.85
C THR A 228 13.80 19.82 37.76
N VAL A 229 13.79 21.09 37.32
CA VAL A 229 12.86 21.58 36.27
C VAL A 229 13.30 21.17 34.86
N ASN A 230 14.61 21.01 34.63
CA ASN A 230 15.17 20.64 33.34
C ASN A 230 15.04 19.12 33.09
N GLU A 231 15.16 18.33 34.16
CA GLU A 231 14.99 16.87 34.13
C GLU A 231 13.56 16.46 33.72
N ASP A 232 12.54 17.12 34.25
CA ASP A 232 11.14 16.84 33.91
C ASP A 232 10.82 17.12 32.43
N ALA A 233 11.37 18.21 31.88
CA ALA A 233 11.21 18.54 30.47
C ALA A 233 11.97 17.56 29.56
N ARG A 234 13.19 17.16 29.97
CA ARG A 234 14.01 16.15 29.29
C ARG A 234 13.31 14.79 29.28
N CYS A 235 12.81 14.33 30.42
CA CYS A 235 12.05 13.10 30.59
C CYS A 235 10.84 13.06 29.65
N ARG A 236 10.01 14.11 29.63
CA ARG A 236 8.87 14.19 28.70
C ARG A 236 9.29 14.17 27.23
N LYS A 237 10.40 14.83 26.89
CA LYS A 237 10.93 14.84 25.51
C LYS A 237 11.39 13.44 25.08
N LEU A 238 12.16 12.76 25.93
CA LEU A 238 12.63 11.40 25.67
C LEU A 238 11.46 10.42 25.53
N GLY A 239 10.50 10.47 26.46
CA GLY A 239 9.31 9.62 26.38
C GLY A 239 8.47 9.88 25.13
N LEU A 240 8.28 11.14 24.73
CA LEU A 240 7.56 11.48 23.50
C LEU A 240 8.28 10.95 22.26
N GLN A 241 9.61 11.04 22.23
CA GLN A 241 10.41 10.50 21.14
C GLN A 241 10.16 8.99 20.96
N VAL A 242 10.17 8.21 22.05
CA VAL A 242 9.92 6.76 21.99
C VAL A 242 8.49 6.44 21.51
N VAL A 243 7.47 7.15 22.01
CA VAL A 243 6.10 6.88 21.55
C VAL A 243 5.92 7.28 20.09
N SER A 244 6.57 8.37 19.65
CA SER A 244 6.53 8.82 18.25
C SER A 244 7.30 7.90 17.29
N SER A 245 8.30 7.15 17.76
CA SER A 245 9.03 6.19 16.91
C SER A 245 8.23 4.93 16.58
N LEU A 246 7.13 4.66 17.30
CA LEU A 246 6.31 3.47 17.06
C LEU A 246 5.81 3.38 15.60
N SER A 247 5.45 4.51 14.98
CA SER A 247 5.02 4.52 13.58
C SER A 247 6.15 4.18 12.60
N SER A 248 7.40 4.49 12.96
CA SER A 248 8.58 4.08 12.18
C SER A 248 9.02 2.65 12.46
N GLU A 249 8.68 2.09 13.62
CA GLU A 249 8.93 0.68 13.94
C GLU A 249 7.96 -0.25 13.18
N LEU A 250 6.72 0.19 12.97
CA LEU A 250 5.67 -0.60 12.32
C LEU A 250 5.50 -0.21 10.83
N THR A 251 6.61 -0.12 10.08
CA THR A 251 6.56 0.32 8.67
C THR A 251 5.99 -0.75 7.75
N ASN A 252 6.31 -2.02 7.97
CA ASN A 252 5.79 -3.10 7.13
C ASN A 252 4.31 -3.34 7.41
N VAL A 253 3.84 -3.12 8.63
CA VAL A 253 2.38 -3.08 8.93
C VAL A 253 1.65 -2.07 8.05
N LYS A 254 2.19 -0.86 7.86
CA LYS A 254 1.56 0.15 6.99
C LYS A 254 1.56 -0.25 5.52
N LYS A 255 2.61 -0.92 5.06
CA LYS A 255 2.70 -1.46 3.69
C LYS A 255 1.70 -2.61 3.48
N ALA A 256 1.68 -3.57 4.39
CA ALA A 256 0.76 -4.71 4.39
C ALA A 256 -0.71 -4.26 4.37
N ALA A 257 -1.04 -3.20 5.12
CA ALA A 257 -2.38 -2.61 5.13
C ALA A 257 -2.84 -1.98 3.80
N ALA A 258 -1.93 -1.75 2.85
CA ALA A 258 -2.24 -1.22 1.52
C ALA A 258 -2.33 -2.33 0.45
N MET A 259 -2.06 -3.58 0.83
CA MET A 259 -2.13 -4.74 -0.05
C MET A 259 -3.54 -5.32 -0.07
N ASP A 260 -3.84 -6.09 -1.11
CA ASP A 260 -5.10 -6.80 -1.27
C ASP A 260 -4.80 -8.30 -1.45
N SER A 261 -5.43 -9.16 -0.62
CA SER A 261 -5.13 -10.59 -0.62
C SER A 261 -5.67 -11.30 -1.86
N GLU A 262 -6.81 -10.87 -2.41
CA GLU A 262 -7.39 -11.46 -3.61
C GLU A 262 -6.56 -11.13 -4.83
N VAL A 263 -6.06 -9.89 -4.92
CA VAL A 263 -5.14 -9.46 -5.98
C VAL A 263 -3.85 -10.27 -5.91
N LEU A 264 -3.25 -10.41 -4.71
CA LEU A 264 -2.00 -11.13 -4.54
C LEU A 264 -2.14 -12.62 -4.90
N ASN A 265 -3.23 -13.26 -4.49
CA ASN A 265 -3.54 -14.64 -4.87
C ASN A 265 -3.77 -14.76 -6.38
N SER A 266 -4.50 -13.81 -6.98
CA SER A 266 -4.69 -13.78 -8.43
C SER A 266 -3.37 -13.64 -9.19
N ASP A 267 -2.41 -12.88 -8.67
CA ASP A 267 -1.11 -12.69 -9.30
C ASP A 267 -0.27 -13.98 -9.25
N VAL A 268 -0.31 -14.73 -8.14
CA VAL A 268 0.31 -16.07 -8.08
C VAL A 268 -0.33 -17.03 -9.10
N LEU A 269 -1.66 -17.03 -9.22
CA LEU A 269 -2.37 -17.89 -10.19
C LEU A 269 -2.06 -17.51 -11.65
N LYS A 270 -1.80 -16.23 -11.94
CA LYS A 270 -1.42 -15.77 -13.28
C LYS A 270 -0.08 -16.38 -13.72
N LEU A 271 0.88 -16.56 -12.82
CA LEU A 271 2.14 -17.23 -13.15
C LEU A 271 1.90 -18.66 -13.64
N SER A 272 1.12 -19.45 -12.90
CA SER A 272 0.79 -20.82 -13.34
C SER A 272 0.07 -20.83 -14.69
N ARG A 273 -0.87 -19.90 -14.90
CA ARG A 273 -1.59 -19.76 -16.18
C ARG A 273 -0.67 -19.36 -17.34
N GLY A 274 0.35 -18.54 -17.09
CA GLY A 274 1.35 -18.19 -18.09
C GLY A 274 2.11 -19.42 -18.62
N ILE A 275 2.45 -20.35 -17.72
CA ILE A 275 3.07 -21.63 -18.10
C ILE A 275 2.13 -22.51 -18.92
N GLU A 276 0.86 -22.61 -18.52
CA GLU A 276 -0.15 -23.34 -19.31
C GLU A 276 -0.29 -22.75 -20.73
N ASN A 277 -0.30 -21.42 -20.84
CA ASN A 277 -0.37 -20.74 -22.13
C ASN A 277 0.84 -21.06 -23.02
N ILE A 278 2.07 -21.07 -22.47
CA ILE A 278 3.26 -21.46 -23.24
C ILE A 278 3.17 -22.91 -23.70
N SER A 279 2.74 -23.82 -22.81
CA SER A 279 2.55 -25.24 -23.15
C SER A 279 1.57 -25.41 -24.32
N ASP A 280 0.49 -24.62 -24.34
CA ASP A 280 -0.46 -24.60 -25.45
C ASP A 280 0.15 -24.12 -26.77
N VAL A 281 1.04 -23.13 -26.73
CA VAL A 281 1.76 -22.65 -27.93
C VAL A 281 2.71 -23.73 -28.46
N LEU A 282 3.45 -24.41 -27.58
CA LEU A 282 4.33 -25.51 -27.97
C LEU A 282 3.55 -26.66 -28.63
N ARG A 283 2.44 -27.07 -28.03
CA ARG A 283 1.55 -28.10 -28.59
C ARG A 283 0.96 -27.71 -29.95
N LEU A 284 0.73 -26.43 -30.20
CA LEU A 284 0.27 -25.94 -31.51
C LEU A 284 1.41 -25.96 -32.54
N ASN A 285 2.62 -25.60 -32.12
CA ASN A 285 3.81 -25.62 -32.98
C ASN A 285 4.19 -27.03 -33.42
N GLU A 286 4.15 -28.03 -32.52
CA GLU A 286 4.47 -29.44 -32.83
C GLU A 286 3.57 -30.06 -33.90
N LYS A 287 2.34 -29.55 -34.04
CA LYS A 287 1.39 -30.02 -35.06
C LYS A 287 1.71 -29.51 -36.47
N MET A 288 2.58 -28.50 -36.58
CA MET A 288 3.09 -27.99 -37.86
C MET A 288 4.46 -28.64 -38.10
N ALA A 289 4.73 -29.10 -39.32
CA ALA A 289 5.88 -29.93 -39.67
C ALA A 289 7.24 -29.36 -39.19
N SER A 290 8.19 -30.26 -38.94
CA SER A 290 9.53 -30.01 -38.37
C SER A 290 10.40 -29.11 -39.24
N ASP A 291 10.40 -27.82 -38.93
CA ASP A 291 11.39 -26.83 -39.37
C ASP A 291 12.39 -26.64 -38.22
N GLU A 292 13.70 -26.64 -38.52
CA GLU A 292 14.80 -26.45 -37.56
C GLU A 292 14.64 -25.16 -36.73
N SER A 293 14.02 -24.14 -37.30
CA SER A 293 13.69 -22.89 -36.60
C SER A 293 12.59 -23.06 -35.53
N LEU A 294 11.66 -24.00 -35.70
CA LEU A 294 10.62 -24.30 -34.70
C LEU A 294 11.20 -25.04 -33.49
N GLU A 295 12.30 -25.77 -33.68
CA GLU A 295 13.01 -26.48 -32.62
C GLU A 295 13.65 -25.50 -31.64
N LYS A 296 14.31 -24.44 -32.14
CA LYS A 296 14.92 -23.39 -31.31
C LYS A 296 13.94 -22.70 -30.36
N PHE A 297 12.77 -22.28 -30.87
CA PHE A 297 11.71 -21.71 -30.02
C PHE A 297 11.29 -22.69 -28.93
N SER A 298 11.10 -23.95 -29.30
CA SER A 298 10.62 -24.99 -28.39
C SER A 298 11.64 -25.28 -27.30
N GLU A 299 12.92 -25.35 -27.64
CA GLU A 299 14.02 -25.48 -26.68
C GLU A 299 14.08 -24.29 -25.71
N SER A 300 14.00 -23.07 -26.23
CA SER A 300 14.01 -21.84 -25.43
C SER A 300 12.85 -21.82 -24.41
N MET A 301 11.62 -22.06 -24.88
CA MET A 301 10.43 -22.09 -24.03
C MET A 301 10.45 -23.23 -23.02
N ASN A 302 10.88 -24.44 -23.39
CA ASN A 302 11.00 -25.56 -22.45
C ASN A 302 12.02 -25.28 -21.34
N LYS A 303 13.16 -24.68 -21.69
CA LYS A 303 14.17 -24.27 -20.70
C LYS A 303 13.61 -23.24 -19.72
N PHE A 304 12.89 -22.24 -20.24
CA PHE A 304 12.23 -21.24 -19.40
C PHE A 304 11.15 -21.87 -18.50
N MET A 305 10.24 -22.68 -19.07
CA MET A 305 9.16 -23.33 -18.31
C MET A 305 9.70 -24.14 -17.14
N LYS A 306 10.76 -24.92 -17.35
CA LYS A 306 11.38 -25.71 -16.27
C LYS A 306 11.87 -24.83 -15.12
N MET A 307 12.54 -23.73 -15.42
CA MET A 307 12.99 -22.76 -14.40
C MET A 307 11.79 -22.09 -13.71
N ALA A 308 10.82 -21.66 -14.49
CA ALA A 308 9.66 -20.93 -14.00
C ALA A 308 8.75 -21.79 -13.12
N GLU A 309 8.54 -23.07 -13.45
CA GLU A 309 7.80 -24.02 -12.62
C GLU A 309 8.43 -24.17 -11.23
N GLU A 310 9.75 -24.29 -11.15
CA GLU A 310 10.46 -24.36 -9.87
C GLU A 310 10.30 -23.07 -9.04
N GLU A 311 10.38 -21.90 -9.68
CA GLU A 311 10.15 -20.61 -9.02
C GLU A 311 8.69 -20.45 -8.57
N ILE A 312 7.72 -20.86 -9.37
CA ILE A 312 6.29 -20.81 -9.02
C ILE A 312 6.01 -21.66 -7.77
N ILE A 313 6.59 -22.86 -7.68
CA ILE A 313 6.46 -23.71 -6.49
C ILE A 313 7.03 -23.00 -5.25
N ARG A 314 8.20 -22.35 -5.39
CA ARG A 314 8.80 -21.56 -4.29
C ARG A 314 7.89 -20.39 -3.87
N ILE A 315 7.28 -19.70 -4.83
CA ILE A 315 6.36 -18.59 -4.58
C ILE A 315 5.08 -19.06 -3.88
N GLN A 316 4.47 -20.16 -4.33
CA GLN A 316 3.28 -20.73 -3.69
C GLN A 316 3.57 -21.19 -2.26
N ALA A 317 4.75 -21.77 -2.01
CA ALA A 317 5.18 -22.12 -0.66
C ALA A 317 5.33 -20.87 0.23
N HIS A 318 5.95 -19.81 -0.29
CA HIS A 318 6.11 -18.54 0.41
C HIS A 318 4.75 -17.87 0.70
N GLU A 319 3.82 -17.87 -0.26
CA GLU A 319 2.44 -17.40 -0.07
C GLU A 319 1.77 -18.15 1.10
N SER A 320 1.86 -19.48 1.11
CA SER A 320 1.27 -20.30 2.16
C SER A 320 1.84 -19.99 3.54
N VAL A 321 3.15 -19.78 3.65
CA VAL A 321 3.80 -19.44 4.93
C VAL A 321 3.37 -18.04 5.39
N ALA A 322 3.45 -17.04 4.51
CA ALA A 322 3.09 -15.67 4.83
C ALA A 322 1.62 -15.56 5.27
N LEU A 323 0.69 -16.20 4.57
CA LEU A 323 -0.74 -16.19 4.94
C LEU A 323 -1.01 -16.96 6.25
N SER A 324 -0.26 -18.04 6.52
CA SER A 324 -0.33 -18.72 7.83
C SER A 324 0.09 -17.80 8.97
N LEU A 325 1.18 -17.05 8.81
CA LEU A 325 1.63 -16.07 9.81
C LEU A 325 0.61 -14.95 10.02
N VAL A 326 -0.03 -14.48 8.93
CA VAL A 326 -1.12 -13.49 9.01
C VAL A 326 -2.31 -14.05 9.79
N LYS A 327 -2.67 -15.32 9.58
CA LYS A 327 -3.71 -15.98 10.35
C LYS A 327 -3.34 -16.08 11.83
N GLU A 328 -2.12 -16.55 12.14
CA GLU A 328 -1.64 -16.67 13.52
C GLU A 328 -1.60 -15.33 14.26
N ILE A 329 -1.12 -14.25 13.62
CA ILE A 329 -1.07 -12.94 14.25
C ILE A 329 -2.49 -12.38 14.46
N THR A 330 -3.41 -12.68 13.54
CA THR A 330 -4.82 -12.32 13.69
C THR A 330 -5.45 -13.03 14.88
N GLU A 331 -5.20 -14.34 15.04
CA GLU A 331 -5.66 -15.13 16.19
C GLU A 331 -5.01 -14.65 17.50
N TYR A 332 -3.73 -14.29 17.48
CA TYR A 332 -3.02 -13.75 18.64
C TYR A 332 -3.70 -12.49 19.22
N PHE A 333 -4.18 -11.58 18.35
CA PHE A 333 -4.81 -10.33 18.81
C PHE A 333 -6.35 -10.37 18.88
N HIS A 334 -7.04 -11.20 18.09
CA HIS A 334 -8.51 -11.24 18.02
C HIS A 334 -9.13 -12.53 18.61
N GLY A 335 -8.33 -13.55 18.90
CA GLY A 335 -8.78 -14.86 19.36
C GLY A 335 -9.38 -15.67 18.22
N ASN A 336 -10.69 -15.57 18.01
CA ASN A 336 -11.39 -16.36 16.99
C ASN A 336 -11.29 -15.70 15.60
N SER A 337 -10.47 -16.28 14.71
CA SER A 337 -10.19 -15.82 13.35
C SER A 337 -11.36 -15.98 12.37
N THR A 338 -12.38 -16.80 12.68
CA THR A 338 -13.48 -17.13 11.75
C THR A 338 -14.22 -15.92 11.17
N LYS A 339 -14.28 -14.80 11.90
CA LYS A 339 -14.93 -13.56 11.43
C LYS A 339 -14.03 -12.68 10.58
N GLU A 340 -12.72 -12.90 10.65
CA GLU A 340 -11.69 -12.11 9.96
C GLU A 340 -11.12 -12.86 8.74
N GLU A 341 -11.49 -14.14 8.53
CA GLU A 341 -11.06 -14.94 7.36
C GLU A 341 -11.41 -14.29 6.02
N ALA A 342 -12.52 -13.55 5.95
CA ALA A 342 -12.92 -12.82 4.73
C ALA A 342 -11.99 -11.64 4.40
N HIS A 343 -11.24 -11.12 5.39
CA HIS A 343 -10.34 -9.98 5.22
C HIS A 343 -9.02 -10.21 5.97
N PRO A 344 -8.13 -11.08 5.45
CA PRO A 344 -6.90 -11.49 6.14
C PRO A 344 -6.02 -10.31 6.58
N PHE A 345 -6.00 -9.22 5.81
CA PHE A 345 -5.14 -8.05 6.08
C PHE A 345 -5.79 -6.97 6.95
N ARG A 346 -7.02 -7.18 7.45
CA ARG A 346 -7.75 -6.18 8.24
C ARG A 346 -7.01 -5.79 9.51
N ILE A 347 -6.30 -6.73 10.14
CA ILE A 347 -5.50 -6.42 11.34
C ILE A 347 -4.49 -5.31 11.06
N PHE A 348 -3.80 -5.35 9.91
CA PHE A 348 -2.84 -4.33 9.52
C PHE A 348 -3.53 -2.99 9.26
N MET A 349 -4.72 -2.99 8.65
CA MET A 349 -5.51 -1.77 8.42
C MET A 349 -5.86 -1.08 9.74
N VAL A 350 -6.38 -1.82 10.72
CA VAL A 350 -6.74 -1.26 12.04
C VAL A 350 -5.52 -0.65 12.72
N VAL A 351 -4.37 -1.33 12.69
CA VAL A 351 -3.14 -0.81 13.32
C VAL A 351 -2.60 0.40 12.56
N ARG A 352 -2.56 0.40 11.22
CA ARG A 352 -2.17 1.57 10.41
C ARG A 352 -3.02 2.79 10.73
N ASP A 353 -4.33 2.61 10.78
CA ASP A 353 -5.27 3.70 11.05
C ASP A 353 -5.08 4.24 12.46
N PHE A 354 -4.87 3.34 13.43
CA PHE A 354 -4.53 3.74 14.78
C PHE A 354 -3.20 4.50 14.86
N LEU A 355 -2.15 4.05 14.15
CA LEU A 355 -0.86 4.75 14.12
C LEU A 355 -0.99 6.17 13.56
N THR A 356 -1.84 6.36 12.56
CA THR A 356 -2.15 7.68 12.00
C THR A 356 -2.80 8.59 13.06
N VAL A 357 -3.73 8.05 13.84
CA VAL A 357 -4.36 8.76 14.95
C VAL A 357 -3.36 9.05 16.07
N LEU A 358 -2.49 8.09 16.40
CA LEU A 358 -1.46 8.21 17.43
C LEU A 358 -0.45 9.31 17.07
N GLU A 359 0.02 9.37 15.82
CA GLU A 359 0.93 10.42 15.36
C GLU A 359 0.35 11.83 15.56
N ARG A 360 -0.94 11.99 15.26
CA ARG A 360 -1.64 13.26 15.49
C ARG A 360 -1.65 13.61 16.98
N VAL A 361 -2.02 12.66 17.85
CA VAL A 361 -2.04 12.88 19.30
C VAL A 361 -0.65 13.17 19.86
N CYS A 362 0.40 12.48 19.39
CA CYS A 362 1.78 12.76 19.79
C CYS A 362 2.21 14.21 19.45
N LYS A 363 1.80 14.72 18.27
CA LYS A 363 2.05 16.13 17.90
C LYS A 363 1.30 17.09 18.84
N GLU A 364 0.03 16.83 19.12
CA GLU A 364 -0.78 17.64 20.04
C GLU A 364 -0.19 17.66 21.46
N VAL A 365 0.21 16.50 22.00
CA VAL A 365 0.87 16.38 23.31
C VAL A 365 2.23 17.08 23.33
N GLY A 366 3.01 17.00 22.24
CA GLY A 366 4.27 17.73 22.10
C GLY A 366 4.08 19.24 22.22
N MET A 367 3.10 19.80 21.52
CA MET A 367 2.76 21.23 21.60
C MET A 367 2.31 21.65 23.01
N ILE A 368 1.55 20.81 23.71
CA ILE A 368 1.13 21.06 25.10
C ILE A 368 2.35 21.08 26.03
N ASN A 369 3.27 20.14 25.87
CA ASN A 369 4.49 20.06 26.68
C ASN A 369 5.38 21.29 26.47
N GLU A 370 5.56 21.75 25.24
CA GLU A 370 6.32 22.98 24.93
C GLU A 370 5.69 24.23 25.56
N ARG A 371 4.37 24.41 25.41
CA ARG A 371 3.65 25.55 26.03
C ARG A 371 3.76 25.56 27.55
N THR A 372 3.73 24.38 28.17
CA THR A 372 3.86 24.24 29.63
C THR A 372 5.27 24.63 30.09
N VAL A 373 6.30 24.23 29.35
CA VAL A 373 7.71 24.61 29.63
C VAL A 373 7.90 26.12 29.49
N VAL A 374 7.41 26.73 28.39
CA VAL A 374 7.51 28.19 28.17
C VAL A 374 6.77 28.97 29.26
N SER A 375 5.57 28.54 29.65
CA SER A 375 4.80 29.19 30.72
C SER A 375 5.48 29.09 32.09
N SER A 376 6.19 27.99 32.36
CA SER A 376 6.96 27.81 33.60
C SER A 376 8.24 28.66 33.64
N ALA A 377 8.86 28.91 32.48
CA ALA A 377 10.04 29.75 32.33
C ALA A 377 9.75 31.26 32.44
N HIS A 378 8.48 31.68 32.33
CA HIS A 378 8.06 33.09 32.39
C HIS A 378 7.38 33.50 33.70
N LYS A 379 7.58 32.74 34.80
CA LYS A 379 7.19 33.23 36.14
C LYS A 379 8.09 34.41 36.54
N PHE A 380 7.63 35.63 36.31
CA PHE A 380 8.24 36.85 36.83
C PHE A 380 8.33 36.78 38.36
N PRO A 381 9.45 37.19 38.98
CA PRO A 381 9.50 37.31 40.44
C PRO A 381 8.51 38.40 40.87
N VAL A 382 7.61 38.04 41.78
CA VAL A 382 6.77 39.01 42.50
C VAL A 382 7.72 39.98 43.21
N PRO A 383 7.63 41.31 43.01
CA PRO A 383 8.48 42.24 43.74
C PRO A 383 8.09 42.18 45.22
N VAL A 384 9.01 41.74 46.07
CA VAL A 384 8.86 41.84 47.51
C VAL A 384 9.03 43.32 47.87
N ASN A 385 7.94 43.96 48.27
CA ASN A 385 7.96 45.37 48.68
C ASN A 385 8.70 45.51 50.02
N PRO A 386 9.83 46.23 50.14
CA PRO A 386 10.67 46.22 51.35
C PRO A 386 10.12 47.01 52.56
N MET A 387 8.88 47.52 52.50
CA MET A 387 8.36 48.47 53.50
C MET A 387 7.21 47.95 54.39
N MET A 388 6.95 46.65 54.44
CA MET A 388 6.02 46.09 55.43
C MET A 388 6.79 45.48 56.60
N GLN A 389 6.72 46.11 57.77
CA GLN A 389 7.26 45.56 59.01
C GLN A 389 6.58 44.23 59.36
N PRO A 390 7.33 43.23 59.87
CA PRO A 390 6.74 41.98 60.30
C PRO A 390 5.94 42.18 61.59
N VAL A 391 4.63 41.93 61.52
CA VAL A 391 3.78 41.79 62.71
C VAL A 391 4.11 40.44 63.35
N PHE A 392 4.71 40.47 64.54
CA PHE A 392 4.92 39.28 65.36
C PHE A 392 3.58 38.71 65.84
N PRO A 393 3.32 37.39 65.75
CA PRO A 393 2.18 36.78 66.41
C PRO A 393 2.43 36.60 67.91
N VAL A 394 1.48 37.05 68.73
CA VAL A 394 1.38 36.75 70.16
C VAL A 394 1.02 35.25 70.34
N PRO A 395 1.63 34.52 71.29
CA PRO A 395 1.29 33.11 71.51
C PRO A 395 0.01 33.00 72.37
N VAL A 396 -0.99 32.29 71.86
CA VAL A 396 -2.14 31.83 72.66
C VAL A 396 -1.96 30.34 72.92
N ASN A 397 -1.82 30.00 74.20
CA ASN A 397 -1.61 28.64 74.70
C ASN A 397 -2.92 27.81 74.67
N PRO A 398 -2.83 26.46 74.71
CA PRO A 398 -3.94 25.55 74.46
C PRO A 398 -4.63 25.11 75.76
N MET A 399 -5.97 25.12 75.79
CA MET A 399 -6.80 24.15 76.53
C MET A 399 -8.29 24.48 76.37
N MET A 400 -9.06 23.57 75.76
CA MET A 400 -10.16 22.85 76.43
C MET A 400 -10.90 21.96 75.43
N SER A 401 -10.97 20.68 75.80
CA SER A 401 -11.87 19.67 75.27
C SER A 401 -13.31 19.99 75.67
N GLN A 402 -14.28 19.77 74.78
CA GLN A 402 -15.55 19.15 75.16
C GLN A 402 -16.33 18.66 73.94
N ALA A 403 -16.86 17.45 74.12
CA ALA A 403 -17.67 16.69 73.19
C ALA A 403 -19.07 17.28 73.05
N PHE A 404 -19.70 17.11 71.88
CA PHE A 404 -21.14 16.91 71.79
C PHE A 404 -21.49 15.91 70.68
N ALA A 405 -22.15 14.85 71.11
CA ALA A 405 -22.83 13.87 70.29
C ALA A 405 -24.26 14.34 70.00
N GLY A 406 -24.83 13.84 68.91
CA GLY A 406 -26.27 13.74 68.71
C GLY A 406 -26.77 14.46 67.47
N PHE A 407 -27.13 13.70 66.43
CA PHE A 407 -28.50 13.70 65.88
C PHE A 407 -28.63 12.58 64.83
N GLN A 408 -29.30 11.49 65.24
CA GLN A 408 -29.97 10.55 64.35
C GLN A 408 -31.43 10.97 64.21
N GLY A 409 -32.00 10.85 63.01
CA GLY A 409 -33.43 10.92 62.77
C GLY A 409 -33.74 11.08 61.28
N ARG A 410 -33.82 9.97 60.54
CA ARG A 410 -35.07 9.27 60.12
C ARG A 410 -35.65 9.85 58.83
N LEU A 411 -35.81 9.00 57.81
CA LEU A 411 -37.10 8.64 57.21
C LEU A 411 -36.90 7.64 56.05
N ARG A 412 -37.31 6.39 56.30
CA ARG A 412 -37.66 5.37 55.31
C ARG A 412 -39.07 4.89 55.69
N TYR A 413 -40.03 5.06 54.80
CA TYR A 413 -41.26 4.28 54.59
C TYR A 413 -41.79 4.71 53.19
N GLY A 414 -42.36 3.85 52.34
CA GLY A 414 -42.89 2.53 52.59
C GLY A 414 -42.82 1.64 51.35
N SER A 415 -43.05 0.36 51.64
CA SER A 415 -43.34 -0.71 50.70
C SER A 415 -44.86 -0.88 50.65
N GLY A 416 -45.40 -1.05 49.46
CA GLY A 416 -46.77 -1.51 49.21
C GLY A 416 -46.73 -2.40 47.98
N SER A 417 -46.72 -3.70 48.21
CA SER A 417 -47.00 -4.76 47.25
C SER A 417 -48.50 -4.83 47.02
N ASP A 418 -48.92 -5.18 45.80
CA ASP A 418 -49.81 -6.31 45.56
C ASP A 418 -49.79 -6.71 44.07
N ASP A 419 -49.97 -8.02 43.88
CA ASP A 419 -49.91 -8.84 42.68
C ASP A 419 -50.89 -8.44 41.56
N GLU A 420 -50.55 -8.76 40.30
CA GLU A 420 -51.32 -9.75 39.54
C GLU A 420 -50.63 -10.20 38.25
N THR A 421 -50.88 -11.48 37.97
CA THR A 421 -50.42 -12.35 36.89
C THR A 421 -50.90 -11.96 35.49
N ALA A 422 -50.06 -12.18 34.47
CA ALA A 422 -50.40 -12.92 33.24
C ALA A 422 -49.19 -13.03 32.30
N SER A 423 -48.92 -14.24 31.82
CA SER A 423 -48.30 -14.50 30.51
C SER A 423 -49.38 -15.16 29.63
N PRO A 424 -49.26 -15.16 28.29
CA PRO A 424 -48.43 -14.34 27.41
C PRO A 424 -49.16 -13.14 26.80
#